data_AF-A0A4S4E977-F1
#
_entry.id   AF-A0A4S4E977-F1
#
_cell.length_a   1.000
_cell.length_b   1.000
_cell.length_c   1.000
_cell.angle_alpha   90.00
_cell.angle_beta   90.00
_cell.angle_gamma   90.00
#
_symmetry.space_group_name_H-M   'P 1'
#
loop_
_entity.id
_entity.type
_entity.pdbx_description
1 polymer ?
#
loop_
_entity_poly.entity_id
_entity_poly.type
_entity_poly.pdbx_seq_one_letter_code
_entity_poly.pdbx_strand_id
1 'polypeptide(L)'
;MGPLEKPLCLFSLVLFVTLFSSTINVASASDEEANALLTCKANLQSANDSLLTSWILPPHDSGSTNASPCNWFGVSCNLDGTVIRLNVTNSSVNGMLDNFSFSLSPNLAYIELSINKFFGVNPPLICSLSKLIYVDLSTNQLSGNIPLEIGLLINLETLHLFDNQLNGSIPQKIDQLKSLIELALYTKSLSGPMHTLTNLGNLTRLYLYGNDLSGFIPPEMGNLVNLVELYMDGNNLTGSIPFTLGNLNNLTVLHLFNNSLSGSIPQEIGQLKSLQSLTFQTNNLTGSIPTSLVYEYLKRGSLAVIFNKDEEAKELDWPKRVNIIKGVASALSYMHQDCTLAIVHRDISSNNVVIDEEYEACVSDFGIAKLLKLDSSNWSAFAGTYGYVAPELAYTMKVTEKCDIYSFGVLALEVIKGKHPGDFITSLLTAAVENIKLKVVLDQRLSPPSPEVEEVVISEIGDADSGRRRIGDGWLSTVAVNATTKEDDWKRRRRRRRRRQWSRQREAE
;
A
#
# COMPACT_ATOMS: atom_id res chain seq x y z
N MET A 1 14.29 -58.14 73.13
CA MET A 1 14.21 -59.50 72.57
C MET A 1 13.30 -59.43 71.35
N GLY A 2 13.86 -59.45 70.13
CA GLY A 2 13.13 -59.98 68.96
C GLY A 2 13.18 -61.53 69.00
N PRO A 3 12.89 -62.25 67.91
CA PRO A 3 12.34 -61.82 66.60
C PRO A 3 11.23 -62.77 66.07
N LEU A 4 10.59 -62.44 64.94
CA LEU A 4 10.43 -63.40 63.83
C LEU A 4 10.17 -62.67 62.51
N GLU A 5 10.83 -63.17 61.48
CA GLU A 5 11.10 -62.55 60.18
C GLU A 5 10.04 -62.87 59.09
N LYS A 6 10.17 -62.12 57.98
CA LYS A 6 9.44 -62.16 56.68
C LYS A 6 9.56 -63.53 55.96
N PRO A 7 8.69 -63.90 54.97
CA PRO A 7 8.82 -63.36 53.59
C PRO A 7 7.49 -63.25 52.80
N LEU A 8 7.08 -62.02 52.46
CA LEU A 8 6.15 -61.73 51.34
C LEU A 8 6.79 -60.65 50.46
N CYS A 9 7.80 -61.03 49.67
CA CYS A 9 8.36 -60.15 48.64
C CYS A 9 8.93 -60.87 47.40
N LEU A 10 8.87 -62.21 47.33
CA LEU A 10 9.42 -62.96 46.19
C LEU A 10 8.38 -63.29 45.11
N PHE A 11 7.08 -63.31 45.42
CA PHE A 11 6.04 -63.61 44.41
C PHE A 11 5.65 -62.40 43.53
N SER A 12 5.95 -61.17 43.94
CA SER A 12 5.66 -59.97 43.13
C SER A 12 6.73 -59.71 42.06
N LEU A 13 7.99 -60.09 42.33
CA LEU A 13 9.10 -59.84 41.40
C LEU A 13 9.11 -60.82 40.21
N VAL A 14 8.67 -62.07 40.42
CA VAL A 14 8.67 -63.09 39.36
C VAL A 14 7.59 -62.80 38.30
N LEU A 15 6.43 -62.27 38.70
CA LEU A 15 5.39 -61.86 37.74
C LEU A 15 5.78 -60.62 36.93
N PHE A 16 6.64 -59.75 37.49
CA PHE A 16 7.15 -58.56 36.81
C PHE A 16 8.23 -58.91 35.77
N VAL A 17 9.06 -59.93 36.02
CA VAL A 17 10.10 -60.35 35.08
C VAL A 17 9.55 -61.21 33.93
N THR A 18 8.50 -62.00 34.15
CA THR A 18 7.89 -62.83 33.06
C THR A 18 7.01 -62.04 32.09
N LEU A 19 6.56 -60.83 32.45
CA LEU A 19 5.88 -59.90 31.54
C LEU A 19 6.84 -59.07 30.68
N PHE A 20 8.15 -59.08 31.00
CA PHE A 20 9.20 -58.39 30.23
C PHE A 20 10.10 -59.34 29.42
N SER A 21 9.83 -60.64 29.44
CA SER A 21 10.52 -61.62 28.58
C SER A 21 9.90 -61.79 27.19
N SER A 22 8.80 -61.10 26.88
CA SER A 22 8.48 -60.82 25.48
C SER A 22 9.36 -59.66 25.03
N THR A 23 10.21 -59.88 24.04
CA THR A 23 10.88 -58.82 23.28
C THR A 23 9.83 -57.82 22.81
N ILE A 24 9.61 -56.76 23.59
CA ILE A 24 8.87 -55.59 23.13
C ILE A 24 9.81 -54.94 22.10
N ASN A 25 9.47 -55.05 20.82
CA ASN A 25 10.04 -54.19 19.81
C ASN A 25 9.61 -52.76 20.17
N VAL A 26 10.46 -52.04 20.92
CA VAL A 26 10.31 -50.60 21.10
C VAL A 26 10.65 -49.99 19.76
N ALA A 27 9.62 -49.57 19.02
CA ALA A 27 9.81 -48.80 17.79
C ALA A 27 10.58 -47.51 18.12
N SER A 28 11.53 -47.11 17.28
CA SER A 28 12.22 -45.84 17.47
C SER A 28 11.27 -44.68 17.16
N ALA A 29 11.48 -43.49 17.74
CA ALA A 29 10.68 -42.30 17.42
C ALA A 29 10.66 -41.99 15.91
N SER A 30 11.74 -42.33 15.21
CA SER A 30 11.86 -42.24 13.75
C SER A 30 10.91 -43.19 13.01
N ASP A 31 10.63 -44.39 13.56
CA ASP A 31 9.71 -45.35 12.95
C ASP A 31 8.25 -44.90 13.11
N GLU A 32 7.91 -44.29 14.25
CA GLU A 32 6.57 -43.71 14.49
C GLU A 32 6.30 -42.52 13.56
N GLU A 33 7.28 -41.61 13.40
CA GLU A 33 7.21 -40.48 12.46
C GLU A 33 7.08 -40.96 11.00
N ALA A 34 7.87 -41.98 10.62
CA ALA A 34 7.79 -42.57 9.29
C ALA A 34 6.41 -43.19 9.02
N ASN A 35 5.84 -43.92 9.98
CA ASN A 35 4.50 -44.51 9.86
C ASN A 35 3.39 -43.45 9.78
N ALA A 36 3.53 -42.33 10.50
CA ALA A 36 2.59 -41.21 10.42
C ALA A 36 2.57 -40.57 9.02
N LEU A 37 3.77 -40.35 8.44
CA LEU A 37 3.93 -39.84 7.08
C LEU A 37 3.41 -40.85 6.02
N LEU A 38 3.60 -42.15 6.21
CA LEU A 38 3.03 -43.17 5.29
C LEU A 38 1.51 -43.25 5.36
N THR A 39 0.93 -43.09 6.55
CA THR A 39 -0.53 -43.01 6.73
C THR A 39 -1.09 -41.78 6.01
N CYS A 40 -0.37 -40.66 6.08
CA CYS A 40 -0.65 -39.48 5.28
C CYS A 40 -0.61 -39.82 3.78
N LYS A 41 0.50 -40.38 3.29
CA LYS A 41 0.70 -40.73 1.87
C LYS A 41 -0.44 -41.58 1.32
N ALA A 42 -0.95 -42.55 2.09
CA ALA A 42 -2.05 -43.41 1.67
C ALA A 42 -3.35 -42.65 1.33
N ASN A 43 -3.52 -41.45 1.91
CA ASN A 43 -4.67 -40.58 1.67
C ASN A 43 -4.38 -39.45 0.66
N LEU A 44 -3.15 -39.36 0.18
CA LEU A 44 -2.74 -38.41 -0.84
C LEU A 44 -2.74 -39.10 -2.20
N GLN A 45 -3.47 -38.52 -3.12
CA GLN A 45 -3.33 -38.82 -4.54
C GLN A 45 -2.32 -37.82 -5.13
N SER A 46 -1.53 -38.25 -6.11
CA SER A 46 -0.67 -37.34 -6.87
C SER A 46 -0.86 -37.62 -8.35
N ALA A 47 -0.98 -36.55 -9.15
CA ALA A 47 -1.02 -36.69 -10.61
C ALA A 47 0.35 -37.15 -11.18
N ASN A 48 1.43 -36.94 -10.43
CA ASN A 48 2.77 -37.45 -10.71
C ASN A 48 3.16 -38.42 -9.58
N ASP A 49 2.78 -39.69 -9.73
CA ASP A 49 3.12 -40.77 -8.78
C ASP A 49 4.62 -40.85 -8.46
N SER A 50 5.50 -40.25 -9.28
CA SER A 50 6.95 -40.28 -9.16
C SER A 50 7.53 -39.55 -7.94
N LEU A 51 6.90 -38.49 -7.40
CA LEU A 51 7.53 -37.66 -6.36
C LEU A 51 7.46 -38.27 -4.95
N LEU A 52 6.31 -38.85 -4.59
CA LEU A 52 6.13 -39.57 -3.33
C LEU A 52 6.68 -41.01 -3.37
N THR A 53 7.34 -41.43 -4.46
CA THR A 53 7.99 -42.76 -4.55
C THR A 53 9.08 -42.96 -3.51
N SER A 54 9.72 -41.87 -3.05
CA SER A 54 10.76 -41.94 -2.01
C SER A 54 10.21 -42.31 -0.63
N TRP A 55 8.91 -42.15 -0.38
CA TRP A 55 8.27 -42.43 0.90
C TRP A 55 8.01 -43.94 1.04
N ILE A 56 9.05 -44.70 1.33
CA ILE A 56 9.04 -46.17 1.48
C ILE A 56 9.96 -46.55 2.64
N LEU A 57 9.57 -47.55 3.43
CA LEU A 57 10.44 -48.18 4.43
C LEU A 57 11.34 -49.23 3.74
N PRO A 58 12.65 -49.29 4.04
CA PRO A 58 13.51 -50.35 3.51
C PRO A 58 13.01 -51.74 3.95
N PRO A 59 13.21 -52.79 3.13
CA PRO A 59 12.75 -54.14 3.46
C PRO A 59 13.45 -54.69 4.71
N HIS A 60 12.66 -55.32 5.57
CA HIS A 60 13.01 -55.85 6.91
C HIS A 60 14.21 -56.83 6.93
N ASP A 61 14.63 -57.37 5.78
CA ASP A 61 15.70 -58.36 5.66
C ASP A 61 17.10 -57.76 5.38
N SER A 62 17.18 -56.44 5.18
CA SER A 62 18.46 -55.73 5.21
C SER A 62 18.73 -55.34 6.67
N GLY A 63 19.88 -55.70 7.24
CA GLY A 63 20.25 -55.38 8.64
C GLY A 63 20.40 -53.88 8.96
N SER A 64 19.69 -53.01 8.25
CA SER A 64 19.53 -51.58 8.48
C SER A 64 18.49 -51.36 9.57
N THR A 65 18.94 -51.06 10.78
CA THR A 65 18.10 -50.85 11.97
C THR A 65 17.37 -49.50 12.01
N ASN A 66 17.49 -48.63 11.00
CA ASN A 66 16.94 -47.28 11.05
C ASN A 66 16.10 -46.99 9.79
N ALA A 67 14.79 -47.25 9.86
CA ALA A 67 13.85 -46.84 8.81
C ALA A 67 13.51 -45.36 8.99
N SER A 68 14.41 -44.48 8.55
CA SER A 68 14.29 -43.03 8.77
C SER A 68 13.60 -42.30 7.62
N PRO A 69 12.60 -41.43 7.90
CA PRO A 69 11.92 -40.65 6.87
C PRO A 69 12.76 -39.45 6.40
N CYS A 70 13.94 -39.20 7.00
CA CYS A 70 14.74 -38.01 6.74
C CYS A 70 15.32 -37.90 5.33
N ASN A 71 15.29 -38.99 4.55
CA ASN A 71 15.70 -39.02 3.15
C ASN A 71 14.51 -38.94 2.18
N TRP A 72 13.28 -38.85 2.69
CA TRP A 72 12.09 -38.79 1.85
C TRP A 72 11.93 -37.41 1.22
N PHE A 73 11.39 -37.38 0.01
CA PHE A 73 11.13 -36.14 -0.71
C PHE A 73 10.28 -35.20 0.15
N GLY A 74 10.78 -33.98 0.34
CA GLY A 74 10.10 -32.96 1.12
C GLY A 74 10.22 -33.10 2.63
N VAL A 75 10.88 -34.13 3.15
CA VAL A 75 11.08 -34.30 4.59
C VAL A 75 12.47 -33.81 4.97
N SER A 76 12.58 -33.05 6.06
CA SER A 76 13.87 -32.73 6.66
C SER A 76 13.85 -32.94 8.16
N CYS A 77 14.97 -33.41 8.68
CA CYS A 77 15.14 -33.74 10.09
C CYS A 77 16.21 -32.89 10.76
N ASN A 78 16.16 -32.82 12.09
CA ASN A 78 17.25 -32.27 12.89
C ASN A 78 18.42 -33.27 13.05
N LEU A 79 19.45 -32.87 13.78
CA LEU A 79 20.64 -33.71 14.07
C LEU A 79 20.28 -35.01 14.81
N ASP A 80 19.18 -35.03 15.56
CA ASP A 80 18.69 -36.20 16.29
C ASP A 80 17.85 -37.15 15.40
N GLY A 81 17.66 -36.80 14.12
CA GLY A 81 16.91 -37.62 13.16
C GLY A 81 15.39 -37.52 13.28
N THR A 82 14.86 -36.52 14.00
CA THR A 82 13.41 -36.26 14.11
C THR A 82 12.94 -35.28 13.06
N VAL A 83 11.73 -35.47 12.53
CA VAL A 83 11.18 -34.63 11.46
C VAL A 83 10.88 -33.23 11.97
N ILE A 84 11.46 -32.21 11.32
CA ILE A 84 11.27 -30.79 11.65
C ILE A 84 10.59 -29.99 10.53
N ARG A 85 10.64 -30.49 9.29
CA ARG A 85 10.09 -29.79 8.12
C ARG A 85 9.42 -30.78 7.17
N LEU A 86 8.25 -30.39 6.68
CA LEU A 86 7.54 -31.05 5.59
C LEU A 86 7.26 -30.03 4.49
N ASN A 87 7.88 -30.20 3.33
CA ASN A 87 7.70 -29.36 2.15
C ASN A 87 7.35 -30.20 0.92
N VAL A 88 6.09 -30.13 0.48
CA VAL A 88 5.63 -30.70 -0.79
C VAL A 88 5.00 -29.63 -1.67
N THR A 89 5.55 -28.41 -1.61
CA THR A 89 5.11 -27.26 -2.41
C THR A 89 5.12 -27.60 -3.90
N ASN A 90 4.09 -27.18 -4.63
CA ASN A 90 3.99 -27.36 -6.09
C ASN A 90 4.22 -28.81 -6.56
N SER A 91 3.72 -29.77 -5.79
CA SER A 91 3.94 -31.21 -6.05
C SER A 91 2.73 -31.89 -6.71
N SER A 92 1.71 -31.11 -7.09
CA SER A 92 0.46 -31.61 -7.69
C SER A 92 -0.25 -32.68 -6.85
N VAL A 93 -0.13 -32.56 -5.52
CA VAL A 93 -0.74 -33.46 -4.55
C VAL A 93 -2.19 -33.06 -4.29
N ASN A 94 -3.11 -34.02 -4.25
CA ASN A 94 -4.51 -33.83 -3.87
C ASN A 94 -4.91 -34.77 -2.72
N GLY A 95 -5.65 -34.26 -1.75
CA GLY A 95 -6.10 -35.04 -0.60
C GLY A 95 -6.59 -34.17 0.57
N MET A 96 -7.08 -34.82 1.63
CA MET A 96 -7.48 -34.16 2.87
C MET A 96 -6.35 -34.17 3.90
N LEU A 97 -6.20 -33.07 4.65
CA LEU A 97 -5.20 -32.94 5.73
C LEU A 97 -5.66 -33.59 7.06
N ASP A 98 -6.95 -33.93 7.19
CA ASP A 98 -7.55 -34.43 8.45
C ASP A 98 -6.99 -35.77 8.94
N ASN A 99 -6.44 -36.60 8.04
CA ASN A 99 -5.91 -37.92 8.40
C ASN A 99 -4.42 -37.92 8.75
N PHE A 100 -3.78 -36.75 8.81
CA PHE A 100 -2.42 -36.67 9.34
C PHE A 100 -2.47 -36.83 10.87
N SER A 101 -1.84 -37.90 11.35
CA SER A 101 -1.59 -38.09 12.79
C SER A 101 -0.42 -37.21 13.24
N PHE A 102 -0.59 -35.89 13.17
CA PHE A 102 0.42 -34.89 13.53
C PHE A 102 0.93 -35.04 14.99
N SER A 103 0.13 -35.67 15.86
CA SER A 103 0.54 -36.04 17.21
C SER A 103 1.82 -36.89 17.27
N LEU A 104 2.17 -37.59 16.19
CA LEU A 104 3.34 -38.46 16.09
C LEU A 104 4.59 -37.73 15.56
N SER A 105 4.49 -36.44 15.21
CA SER A 105 5.62 -35.61 14.78
C SER A 105 5.73 -34.33 15.63
N PRO A 106 6.02 -34.46 16.94
CA PRO A 106 5.93 -33.36 17.91
C PRO A 106 6.99 -32.27 17.71
N ASN A 107 8.02 -32.53 16.90
CA ASN A 107 9.12 -31.61 16.61
C ASN A 107 8.93 -30.80 15.32
N LEU A 108 7.81 -30.99 14.61
CA LEU A 108 7.54 -30.30 13.36
C LEU A 108 7.45 -28.78 13.61
N ALA A 109 8.30 -28.03 12.91
CA ALA A 109 8.41 -26.58 13.02
C ALA A 109 8.01 -25.87 11.72
N TYR A 110 8.12 -26.54 10.57
CA TYR A 110 7.87 -25.96 9.25
C TYR A 110 6.94 -26.86 8.43
N ILE A 111 5.80 -26.30 7.98
CA ILE A 111 4.86 -26.94 7.05
C ILE A 111 4.72 -26.06 5.81
N GLU A 112 5.09 -26.60 4.64
CA GLU A 112 5.11 -25.92 3.34
C GLU A 112 4.35 -26.78 2.31
N LEU A 113 3.04 -26.55 2.18
CA LEU A 113 2.12 -27.35 1.36
C LEU A 113 1.49 -26.54 0.22
N SER A 114 2.05 -25.38 -0.10
CA SER A 114 1.45 -24.43 -1.04
C SER A 114 1.45 -24.91 -2.49
N ILE A 115 0.56 -24.33 -3.30
CA ILE A 115 0.42 -24.65 -4.74
C ILE A 115 0.11 -26.15 -4.95
N ASN A 116 -0.94 -26.62 -4.29
CA ASN A 116 -1.41 -28.01 -4.41
C ASN A 116 -2.93 -28.04 -4.55
N LYS A 117 -3.54 -29.22 -4.35
CA LYS A 117 -4.98 -29.44 -4.40
C LYS A 117 -5.48 -30.04 -3.08
N PHE A 118 -4.93 -29.59 -1.95
CA PHE A 118 -5.43 -29.99 -0.64
C PHE A 118 -6.84 -29.40 -0.41
N PHE A 119 -7.79 -30.22 0.01
CA PHE A 119 -9.18 -29.83 0.25
C PHE A 119 -9.67 -30.35 1.61
N GLY A 120 -10.88 -29.94 2.00
CA GLY A 120 -11.45 -30.25 3.32
C GLY A 120 -11.51 -29.02 4.22
N VAL A 121 -11.92 -29.22 5.47
CA VAL A 121 -11.90 -28.17 6.48
C VAL A 121 -10.47 -28.09 7.02
N ASN A 122 -9.93 -26.88 7.21
CA ASN A 122 -8.58 -26.74 7.78
C ASN A 122 -8.51 -27.51 9.12
N PRO A 123 -7.63 -28.52 9.29
CA PRO A 123 -7.77 -29.44 10.42
C PRO A 123 -7.48 -28.75 11.76
N PRO A 124 -8.33 -28.95 12.77
CA PRO A 124 -7.98 -28.68 14.16
C PRO A 124 -6.69 -29.39 14.61
N LEU A 125 -6.30 -30.47 13.92
CA LEU A 125 -5.13 -31.29 14.25
C LEU A 125 -3.79 -30.60 13.96
N ILE A 126 -3.66 -29.76 12.93
CA ILE A 126 -2.43 -28.97 12.71
C ILE A 126 -2.20 -28.03 13.90
N CYS A 127 -3.30 -27.54 14.48
CA CYS A 127 -3.27 -26.66 15.64
C CYS A 127 -2.80 -27.34 16.93
N SER A 128 -2.63 -28.68 16.94
CA SER A 128 -2.03 -29.40 18.07
C SER A 128 -0.49 -29.37 18.10
N LEU A 129 0.14 -28.94 17.00
CA LEU A 129 1.59 -28.87 16.85
C LEU A 129 2.16 -27.56 17.44
N SER A 130 2.24 -27.49 18.76
CA SER A 130 2.69 -26.29 19.49
C SER A 130 4.10 -25.76 19.14
N LYS A 131 4.93 -26.53 18.43
CA LYS A 131 6.28 -26.12 17.99
C LYS A 131 6.34 -25.49 16.60
N LEU A 132 5.20 -25.36 15.90
CA LEU A 132 5.17 -24.73 14.59
C LEU A 132 5.62 -23.27 14.64
N ILE A 133 6.51 -22.95 13.73
CA ILE A 133 7.08 -21.61 13.49
C ILE A 133 6.58 -21.07 12.15
N TYR A 134 6.46 -21.93 11.15
CA TYR A 134 6.09 -21.55 9.79
C TYR A 134 5.03 -22.49 9.22
N VAL A 135 3.92 -21.92 8.76
CA VAL A 135 2.85 -22.66 8.09
C VAL A 135 2.45 -21.94 6.82
N ASP A 136 2.65 -22.59 5.69
CA ASP A 136 2.17 -22.17 4.38
C ASP A 136 1.26 -23.24 3.77
N LEU A 137 -0.03 -22.91 3.72
CA LEU A 137 -1.09 -23.71 3.09
C LEU A 137 -1.72 -22.96 1.90
N SER A 138 -1.04 -21.93 1.39
CA SER A 138 -1.57 -21.05 0.36
C SER A 138 -1.80 -21.73 -0.99
N THR A 139 -2.69 -21.17 -1.82
CA THR A 139 -3.01 -21.69 -3.16
C THR A 139 -3.39 -23.17 -3.11
N ASN A 140 -4.50 -23.46 -2.42
CA ASN A 140 -5.09 -24.78 -2.24
C ASN A 140 -6.63 -24.70 -2.34
N GLN A 141 -7.33 -25.76 -1.98
CA GLN A 141 -8.80 -25.86 -2.01
C GLN A 141 -9.38 -26.02 -0.59
N LEU A 142 -8.68 -25.55 0.44
CA LEU A 142 -9.14 -25.63 1.83
C LEU A 142 -10.38 -24.75 2.01
N SER A 143 -11.36 -25.24 2.75
CA SER A 143 -12.67 -24.61 2.90
C SER A 143 -13.07 -24.50 4.38
N GLY A 144 -14.17 -23.79 4.64
CA GLY A 144 -14.67 -23.58 6.01
C GLY A 144 -13.94 -22.47 6.75
N ASN A 145 -14.19 -22.38 8.06
CA ASN A 145 -13.65 -21.32 8.91
C ASN A 145 -12.20 -21.60 9.30
N ILE A 146 -11.44 -20.54 9.59
CA ILE A 146 -10.17 -20.68 10.32
C ILE A 146 -10.50 -21.18 11.75
N PRO A 147 -9.94 -22.33 12.20
CA PRO A 147 -10.29 -22.92 13.49
C PRO A 147 -9.84 -22.04 14.68
N LEU A 148 -10.57 -22.07 15.79
CA LEU A 148 -10.22 -21.34 17.02
C LEU A 148 -8.92 -21.87 17.63
N GLU A 149 -8.64 -23.14 17.41
CA GLU A 149 -7.46 -23.86 17.87
C GLU A 149 -6.17 -23.26 17.29
N ILE A 150 -6.23 -22.44 16.23
CA ILE A 150 -5.05 -21.76 15.69
C ILE A 150 -4.28 -20.99 16.77
N GLY A 151 -4.96 -20.47 17.79
CA GLY A 151 -4.34 -19.77 18.92
C GLY A 151 -3.42 -20.63 19.81
N LEU A 152 -3.42 -21.96 19.64
CA LEU A 152 -2.49 -22.88 20.31
C LEU A 152 -1.07 -22.83 19.71
N LEU A 153 -0.91 -22.32 18.49
CA LEU A 153 0.37 -22.24 17.79
C LEU A 153 1.18 -21.02 18.25
N ILE A 154 1.43 -20.90 19.55
CA ILE A 154 2.01 -19.70 20.18
C ILE A 154 3.40 -19.30 19.66
N ASN A 155 4.13 -20.23 19.05
CA ASN A 155 5.46 -20.02 18.47
C ASN A 155 5.42 -19.63 16.97
N LEU A 156 4.23 -19.53 16.39
CA LEU A 156 4.07 -19.28 14.96
C LEU A 156 4.51 -17.87 14.60
N GLU A 157 5.45 -17.77 13.66
CA GLU A 157 5.99 -16.52 13.13
C GLU A 157 5.40 -16.18 11.76
N THR A 158 5.10 -17.19 10.94
CA THR A 158 4.52 -16.98 9.59
C THR A 158 3.31 -17.88 9.37
N LEU A 159 2.21 -17.26 8.94
CA LEU A 159 0.98 -17.97 8.57
C LEU A 159 0.45 -17.47 7.22
N HIS A 160 0.48 -18.36 6.23
CA HIS A 160 -0.08 -18.12 4.89
C HIS A 160 -1.25 -19.06 4.62
N LEU A 161 -2.44 -18.49 4.47
CA LEU A 161 -3.68 -19.22 4.14
C LEU A 161 -4.37 -18.67 2.88
N PHE A 162 -3.72 -17.74 2.18
CA PHE A 162 -4.30 -17.04 1.03
C PHE A 162 -4.64 -17.99 -0.13
N ASP A 163 -5.50 -17.53 -1.04
CA ASP A 163 -5.92 -18.28 -2.24
C ASP A 163 -6.44 -19.70 -1.89
N ASN A 164 -7.36 -19.74 -0.93
CA ASN A 164 -8.16 -20.89 -0.53
C ASN A 164 -9.66 -20.53 -0.59
N GLN A 165 -10.52 -21.48 -0.21
CA GLN A 165 -11.98 -21.31 -0.10
C GLN A 165 -12.43 -21.06 1.36
N LEU A 166 -11.55 -20.47 2.18
CA LEU A 166 -11.83 -20.18 3.58
C LEU A 166 -12.89 -19.07 3.71
N ASN A 167 -13.79 -19.22 4.67
CA ASN A 167 -14.90 -18.30 4.89
C ASN A 167 -15.10 -18.01 6.39
N GLY A 168 -16.16 -17.28 6.71
CA GLY A 168 -16.45 -16.87 8.08
C GLY A 168 -15.50 -15.77 8.57
N SER A 169 -15.41 -15.59 9.88
CA SER A 169 -14.60 -14.53 10.49
C SER A 169 -13.21 -14.98 10.90
N ILE A 170 -12.26 -14.04 10.93
CA ILE A 170 -10.96 -14.25 11.57
C ILE A 170 -11.21 -14.56 13.07
N PRO A 171 -10.78 -15.72 13.59
CA PRO A 171 -11.11 -16.16 14.94
C PRO A 171 -10.47 -15.25 16.00
N GLN A 172 -11.18 -15.03 17.11
CA GLN A 172 -10.66 -14.21 18.22
C GLN A 172 -9.32 -14.73 18.76
N LYS A 173 -9.16 -16.05 18.82
CA LYS A 173 -7.97 -16.73 19.32
C LYS A 173 -6.70 -16.49 18.50
N ILE A 174 -6.80 -15.87 17.32
CA ILE A 174 -5.61 -15.43 16.59
C ILE A 174 -4.78 -14.45 17.42
N ASP A 175 -5.41 -13.72 18.35
CA ASP A 175 -4.75 -12.77 19.26
C ASP A 175 -3.70 -13.40 20.18
N GLN A 176 -3.69 -14.73 20.31
CA GLN A 176 -2.73 -15.49 21.10
C GLN A 176 -1.39 -15.69 20.39
N LEU A 177 -1.33 -15.48 19.07
CA LEU A 177 -0.13 -15.68 18.24
C LEU A 177 0.88 -14.53 18.40
N LYS A 178 1.40 -14.35 19.61
CA LYS A 178 2.27 -13.19 19.94
C LYS A 178 3.60 -13.17 19.19
N SER A 179 4.03 -14.31 18.67
CA SER A 179 5.25 -14.46 17.89
C SER A 179 5.06 -14.12 16.41
N LEU A 180 3.82 -13.87 15.96
CA LEU A 180 3.50 -13.72 14.54
C LEU A 180 4.12 -12.44 13.95
N ILE A 181 4.91 -12.63 12.89
CA ILE A 181 5.62 -11.59 12.14
C ILE A 181 4.88 -11.31 10.83
N GLU A 182 4.37 -12.36 10.19
CA GLU A 182 3.72 -12.27 8.89
C GLU A 182 2.42 -13.07 8.84
N LEU A 183 1.34 -12.39 8.41
CA LEU A 183 0.02 -12.98 8.27
C LEU A 183 -0.57 -12.65 6.90
N ALA A 184 -0.82 -13.68 6.09
CA ALA A 184 -1.44 -13.55 4.78
C ALA A 184 -2.76 -14.33 4.70
N LEU A 185 -3.88 -13.60 4.66
CA LEU A 185 -5.24 -14.12 4.64
C LEU A 185 -6.06 -13.57 3.47
N TYR A 186 -5.44 -13.10 2.38
CA TYR A 186 -6.20 -12.65 1.22
C TYR A 186 -6.88 -13.85 0.54
N THR A 187 -8.20 -13.93 0.65
CA THR A 187 -9.02 -14.99 0.05
C THR A 187 -10.13 -14.33 -0.78
N LYS A 188 -11.32 -14.93 -0.88
CA LYS A 188 -12.49 -14.31 -1.51
C LYS A 188 -13.71 -14.24 -0.60
N SER A 189 -13.63 -14.71 0.64
CA SER A 189 -14.83 -14.93 1.45
C SER A 189 -14.65 -14.79 2.97
N LEU A 190 -13.49 -14.36 3.45
CA LEU A 190 -13.36 -13.99 4.87
C LEU A 190 -14.16 -12.73 5.15
N SER A 191 -14.87 -12.70 6.27
CA SER A 191 -15.85 -11.67 6.60
C SER A 191 -15.76 -11.23 8.06
N GLY A 192 -16.56 -10.24 8.43
CA GLY A 192 -16.62 -9.74 9.80
C GLY A 192 -15.46 -8.80 10.18
N PRO A 193 -15.37 -8.40 11.46
CA PRO A 193 -14.44 -7.37 11.92
C PRO A 193 -13.04 -7.90 12.21
N MET A 194 -12.03 -7.05 12.01
CA MET A 194 -10.60 -7.38 12.21
C MET A 194 -10.02 -6.96 13.58
N HIS A 195 -10.87 -6.62 14.56
CA HIS A 195 -10.45 -6.13 15.89
C HIS A 195 -9.51 -7.08 16.63
N THR A 196 -9.54 -8.36 16.30
CA THR A 196 -8.76 -9.45 16.92
C THR A 196 -7.27 -9.37 16.60
N LEU A 197 -6.88 -8.68 15.52
CA LEU A 197 -5.49 -8.58 15.06
C LEU A 197 -4.68 -7.49 15.79
N THR A 198 -5.34 -6.62 16.55
CA THR A 198 -4.74 -5.43 17.19
C THR A 198 -3.72 -5.76 18.29
N ASN A 199 -3.70 -7.01 18.76
CA ASN A 199 -2.85 -7.47 19.85
C ASN A 199 -1.58 -8.22 19.40
N LEU A 200 -1.28 -8.23 18.10
CA LEU A 200 -0.17 -8.97 17.49
C LEU A 200 1.07 -8.09 17.31
N GLY A 201 1.67 -7.67 18.43
CA GLY A 201 2.70 -6.62 18.46
C GLY A 201 3.98 -6.88 17.65
N ASN A 202 4.27 -8.13 17.28
CA ASN A 202 5.42 -8.49 16.44
C ASN A 202 5.13 -8.42 14.94
N LEU A 203 3.87 -8.20 14.53
CA LEU A 203 3.49 -8.16 13.12
C LEU A 203 4.27 -7.09 12.38
N THR A 204 4.87 -7.52 11.28
CA THR A 204 5.62 -6.70 10.33
C THR A 204 4.88 -6.61 9.00
N ARG A 205 4.22 -7.69 8.57
CA ARG A 205 3.46 -7.73 7.31
C ARG A 205 2.07 -8.33 7.52
N LEU A 206 1.05 -7.58 7.08
CA LEU A 206 -0.34 -7.98 7.20
C LEU A 206 -1.07 -7.82 5.86
N TYR A 207 -1.47 -8.95 5.28
CA TYR A 207 -2.17 -9.02 4.01
C TYR A 207 -3.60 -9.54 4.18
N LEU A 208 -4.57 -8.62 4.12
CA LEU A 208 -6.00 -8.89 4.28
C LEU A 208 -6.84 -8.52 3.06
N TYR A 209 -6.19 -8.12 1.96
CA TYR A 209 -6.85 -7.58 0.79
C TYR A 209 -7.79 -8.59 0.11
N GLY A 210 -8.77 -8.09 -0.65
CA GLY A 210 -9.63 -8.92 -1.50
C GLY A 210 -10.64 -9.81 -0.76
N ASN A 211 -11.00 -9.49 0.47
CA ASN A 211 -11.98 -10.25 1.28
C ASN A 211 -13.31 -9.48 1.46
N ASP A 212 -14.24 -10.04 2.23
CA ASP A 212 -15.50 -9.40 2.65
C ASP A 212 -15.42 -8.84 4.08
N LEU A 213 -14.23 -8.45 4.55
CA LEU A 213 -14.05 -7.90 5.89
C LEU A 213 -14.85 -6.61 6.05
N SER A 214 -15.48 -6.44 7.21
CA SER A 214 -16.42 -5.34 7.47
C SER A 214 -16.19 -4.68 8.82
N GLY A 215 -16.93 -3.59 9.09
CA GLY A 215 -16.74 -2.77 10.28
C GLY A 215 -15.64 -1.73 10.11
N PHE A 216 -15.12 -1.24 11.23
CA PHE A 216 -14.13 -0.15 11.27
C PHE A 216 -12.70 -0.68 11.28
N ILE A 217 -11.75 0.15 10.81
CA ILE A 217 -10.34 -0.04 11.15
C ILE A 217 -10.17 0.33 12.63
N PRO A 218 -9.76 -0.60 13.52
CA PRO A 218 -9.60 -0.31 14.94
C PRO A 218 -8.47 0.71 15.18
N PRO A 219 -8.64 1.71 16.05
CA PRO A 219 -7.55 2.63 16.41
C PRO A 219 -6.34 1.92 17.01
N GLU A 220 -6.54 0.81 17.72
CA GLU A 220 -5.49 -0.01 18.31
C GLU A 220 -4.58 -0.68 17.27
N MET A 221 -4.97 -0.70 15.99
CA MET A 221 -4.08 -1.09 14.89
C MET A 221 -2.82 -0.20 14.85
N GLY A 222 -2.94 1.05 15.30
CA GLY A 222 -1.80 1.97 15.45
C GLY A 222 -0.78 1.57 16.53
N ASN A 223 -1.07 0.55 17.35
CA ASN A 223 -0.13 0.00 18.34
C ASN A 223 0.85 -1.02 17.74
N LEU A 224 0.60 -1.48 16.50
CA LEU A 224 1.44 -2.47 15.81
C LEU A 224 2.67 -1.81 15.19
N VAL A 225 3.48 -1.14 16.02
CA VAL A 225 4.59 -0.25 15.60
C VAL A 225 5.67 -0.90 14.73
N ASN A 226 5.71 -2.23 14.69
CA ASN A 226 6.62 -3.00 13.84
C ASN A 226 6.11 -3.18 12.40
N LEU A 227 4.87 -2.80 12.09
CA LEU A 227 4.30 -2.94 10.75
C LEU A 227 5.10 -2.14 9.71
N VAL A 228 5.45 -2.84 8.64
CA VAL A 228 6.12 -2.33 7.44
C VAL A 228 5.17 -2.35 6.25
N GLU A 229 4.32 -3.37 6.15
CA GLU A 229 3.36 -3.54 5.06
C GLU A 229 1.96 -3.83 5.59
N LEU A 230 0.98 -2.99 5.19
CA LEU A 230 -0.42 -3.14 5.55
C LEU A 230 -1.31 -3.04 4.30
N TYR A 231 -1.90 -4.18 3.93
CA TYR A 231 -2.82 -4.30 2.81
C TYR A 231 -4.22 -4.70 3.31
N MET A 232 -5.18 -3.79 3.16
CA MET A 232 -6.58 -4.01 3.53
C MET A 232 -7.54 -3.57 2.42
N ASP A 233 -7.01 -3.36 1.21
CA ASP A 233 -7.76 -2.97 0.03
C ASP A 233 -8.74 -4.05 -0.46
N GLY A 234 -9.76 -3.64 -1.21
CA GLY A 234 -10.75 -4.59 -1.73
C GLY A 234 -11.53 -5.33 -0.64
N ASN A 235 -12.02 -4.59 0.36
CA ASN A 235 -12.85 -5.09 1.45
C ASN A 235 -14.12 -4.23 1.59
N ASN A 236 -14.93 -4.52 2.61
CA ASN A 236 -16.15 -3.78 2.93
C ASN A 236 -16.00 -2.93 4.20
N LEU A 237 -14.79 -2.37 4.42
CA LEU A 237 -14.48 -1.55 5.59
C LEU A 237 -15.18 -0.20 5.54
N THR A 238 -15.59 0.30 6.71
CA THR A 238 -16.42 1.50 6.87
C THR A 238 -15.86 2.45 7.93
N GLY A 239 -16.43 3.66 7.99
CA GLY A 239 -16.02 4.70 8.94
C GLY A 239 -14.68 5.36 8.59
N SER A 240 -14.16 6.15 9.53
CA SER A 240 -12.96 6.96 9.32
C SER A 240 -11.67 6.16 9.43
N ILE A 241 -10.66 6.57 8.67
CA ILE A 241 -9.28 6.13 8.88
C ILE A 241 -8.82 6.64 10.25
N PRO A 242 -8.39 5.78 11.20
CA PRO A 242 -7.93 6.23 12.51
C PRO A 242 -6.64 7.03 12.42
N PHE A 243 -6.58 8.17 13.13
CA PHE A 243 -5.36 8.99 13.20
C PHE A 243 -4.17 8.24 13.81
N THR A 244 -4.45 7.24 14.66
CA THR A 244 -3.44 6.39 15.30
C THR A 244 -2.61 5.57 14.31
N LEU A 245 -3.06 5.37 13.06
CA LEU A 245 -2.23 4.77 12.03
C LEU A 245 -0.96 5.59 11.73
N GLY A 246 -0.95 6.89 12.06
CA GLY A 246 0.24 7.73 11.98
C GLY A 246 1.36 7.35 12.98
N ASN A 247 1.09 6.46 13.95
CA ASN A 247 2.12 5.96 14.87
C ASN A 247 3.02 4.87 14.26
N LEU A 248 2.66 4.33 13.08
CA LEU A 248 3.34 3.21 12.43
C LEU A 248 4.60 3.66 11.68
N ASN A 249 5.60 4.17 12.39
CA ASN A 249 6.77 4.85 11.81
C ASN A 249 7.60 3.99 10.82
N ASN A 250 7.51 2.67 10.91
CA ASN A 250 8.20 1.74 10.00
C ASN A 250 7.38 1.42 8.72
N LEU A 251 6.15 1.91 8.62
CA LEU A 251 5.24 1.57 7.54
C LEU A 251 5.72 2.15 6.20
N THR A 252 5.90 1.26 5.24
CA THR A 252 6.32 1.58 3.86
C THR A 252 5.16 1.49 2.89
N VAL A 253 4.18 0.62 3.16
CA VAL A 253 3.00 0.42 2.33
C VAL A 253 1.73 0.48 3.15
N LEU A 254 0.80 1.35 2.75
CA LEU A 254 -0.55 1.44 3.29
C LEU A 254 -1.58 1.44 2.15
N HIS A 255 -2.19 0.28 1.92
CA HIS A 255 -3.20 0.10 0.88
C HIS A 255 -4.59 -0.10 1.49
N LEU A 256 -5.48 0.90 1.31
CA LEU A 256 -6.87 0.88 1.78
C LEU A 256 -7.89 1.11 0.65
N PHE A 257 -7.45 1.06 -0.61
CA PHE A 257 -8.31 1.37 -1.74
C PHE A 257 -9.45 0.36 -1.89
N ASN A 258 -10.49 0.70 -2.64
CA ASN A 258 -11.64 -0.19 -2.88
C ASN A 258 -12.28 -0.69 -1.58
N ASN A 259 -12.76 0.26 -0.77
CA ASN A 259 -13.48 0.06 0.48
C ASN A 259 -14.63 1.09 0.59
N SER A 260 -15.33 1.13 1.73
CA SER A 260 -16.38 2.10 2.04
C SER A 260 -15.96 3.08 3.15
N LEU A 261 -14.66 3.40 3.27
CA LEU A 261 -14.13 4.33 4.27
C LEU A 261 -14.64 5.75 4.01
N SER A 262 -14.89 6.51 5.08
CA SER A 262 -15.48 7.85 5.03
C SER A 262 -14.72 8.86 5.89
N GLY A 263 -15.12 10.13 5.86
CA GLY A 263 -14.41 11.20 6.57
C GLY A 263 -13.10 11.60 5.91
N SER A 264 -12.29 12.41 6.60
CA SER A 264 -11.01 12.93 6.09
C SER A 264 -9.84 11.99 6.30
N ILE A 265 -8.82 12.13 5.45
CA ILE A 265 -7.51 11.51 5.68
C ILE A 265 -6.87 12.20 6.90
N PRO A 266 -6.45 11.47 7.96
CA PRO A 266 -5.79 12.06 9.12
C PRO A 266 -4.44 12.70 8.76
N GLN A 267 -4.12 13.84 9.38
CA GLN A 267 -2.87 14.56 9.12
C GLN A 267 -1.63 13.78 9.60
N GLU A 268 -1.82 12.93 10.59
CA GLU A 268 -0.84 12.03 11.18
C GLU A 268 -0.29 11.03 10.17
N ILE A 269 -1.04 10.67 9.13
CA ILE A 269 -0.53 9.80 8.04
C ILE A 269 0.63 10.48 7.31
N GLY A 270 0.63 11.80 7.20
CA GLY A 270 1.75 12.54 6.63
C GLY A 270 2.99 12.64 7.54
N GLN A 271 2.95 12.07 8.75
CA GLN A 271 4.13 11.94 9.62
C GLN A 271 4.90 10.63 9.36
N LEU A 272 4.34 9.71 8.57
CA LEU A 272 4.94 8.43 8.22
C LEU A 272 6.09 8.60 7.21
N LYS A 273 7.30 8.85 7.71
CA LYS A 273 8.49 9.15 6.89
C LYS A 273 8.99 7.99 6.03
N SER A 274 8.66 6.76 6.41
CA SER A 274 9.08 5.54 5.68
C SER A 274 8.14 5.18 4.53
N LEU A 275 7.02 5.89 4.38
CA LEU A 275 5.93 5.53 3.50
C LEU A 275 6.31 5.75 2.01
N GLN A 276 6.27 4.68 1.24
CA GLN A 276 6.62 4.66 -0.19
C GLN A 276 5.39 4.48 -1.08
N SER A 277 4.35 3.81 -0.57
CA SER A 277 3.11 3.54 -1.30
C SER A 277 1.90 3.79 -0.42
N LEU A 278 1.05 4.71 -0.87
CA LEU A 278 -0.18 5.12 -0.20
C LEU A 278 -1.33 5.13 -1.20
N THR A 279 -2.37 4.34 -0.96
CA THR A 279 -3.52 4.24 -1.88
C THR A 279 -4.84 4.26 -1.13
N PHE A 280 -5.69 5.22 -1.45
CA PHE A 280 -7.01 5.40 -0.83
C PHE A 280 -8.15 5.49 -1.86
N GLN A 281 -7.87 5.34 -3.15
CA GLN A 281 -8.87 5.47 -4.21
C GLN A 281 -10.06 4.51 -4.02
N THR A 282 -11.20 4.82 -4.63
CA THR A 282 -12.40 3.98 -4.54
C THR A 282 -12.83 3.80 -3.06
N ASN A 283 -13.01 4.92 -2.37
CA ASN A 283 -13.60 5.04 -1.03
C ASN A 283 -14.58 6.23 -1.03
N ASN A 284 -15.23 6.48 0.10
CA ASN A 284 -16.12 7.62 0.33
C ASN A 284 -15.45 8.72 1.19
N LEU A 285 -14.14 8.91 1.03
CA LEU A 285 -13.37 9.91 1.75
C LEU A 285 -13.76 11.33 1.33
N THR A 286 -13.76 12.25 2.27
CA THR A 286 -14.12 13.66 2.10
C THR A 286 -13.04 14.56 2.70
N GLY A 287 -13.21 15.88 2.61
CA GLY A 287 -12.22 16.84 3.13
C GLY A 287 -11.01 17.01 2.22
N SER A 288 -10.02 17.77 2.70
CA SER A 288 -8.79 18.07 1.96
C SER A 288 -7.72 16.99 2.18
N ILE A 289 -6.80 16.87 1.23
CA ILE A 289 -5.60 16.06 1.39
C ILE A 289 -4.72 16.77 2.44
N PRO A 290 -4.29 16.08 3.51
CA PRO A 290 -3.40 16.66 4.50
C PRO A 290 -2.13 17.21 3.87
N THR A 291 -1.81 18.46 4.19
CA THR A 291 -0.64 19.14 3.63
C THR A 291 0.66 18.46 4.05
N SER A 292 0.70 17.75 5.18
CA SER A 292 1.84 16.92 5.61
C SER A 292 2.23 15.83 4.60
N LEU A 293 1.27 15.29 3.83
CA LEU A 293 1.55 14.34 2.75
C LEU A 293 2.20 14.99 1.51
N VAL A 294 2.15 16.31 1.43
CA VAL A 294 2.59 17.07 0.26
C VAL A 294 3.84 17.91 0.57
N TYR A 295 4.01 18.38 1.82
CA TYR A 295 5.09 19.31 2.19
C TYR A 295 6.51 18.77 2.01
N GLU A 296 6.73 17.45 2.11
CA GLU A 296 8.05 16.86 1.80
C GLU A 296 8.48 17.15 0.34
N TYR A 297 7.50 17.25 -0.57
CA TYR A 297 7.70 17.59 -1.97
C TYR A 297 7.67 19.10 -2.25
N LEU A 298 7.42 19.94 -1.23
CA LEU A 298 7.10 21.37 -1.38
C LEU A 298 7.95 22.25 -0.44
N LYS A 299 9.26 21.96 -0.35
CA LYS A 299 10.17 22.61 0.61
C LYS A 299 10.25 24.14 0.48
N ARG A 300 9.95 24.70 -0.69
CA ARG A 300 9.99 26.16 -0.94
C ARG A 300 8.66 26.87 -0.64
N GLY A 301 7.61 26.13 -0.28
CA GLY A 301 6.29 26.70 -0.02
C GLY A 301 5.65 27.33 -1.26
N SER A 302 4.63 28.16 -1.05
CA SER A 302 3.86 28.76 -2.13
C SER A 302 4.58 29.92 -2.81
N LEU A 303 4.25 30.21 -4.06
CA LEU A 303 4.76 31.37 -4.79
C LEU A 303 4.52 32.68 -4.05
N ALA A 304 3.39 32.80 -3.35
CA ALA A 304 3.09 33.97 -2.53
C ALA A 304 4.13 34.18 -1.42
N VAL A 305 4.57 33.10 -0.75
CA VAL A 305 5.62 33.17 0.27
C VAL A 305 6.96 33.57 -0.33
N ILE A 306 7.31 33.01 -1.50
CA ILE A 306 8.56 33.31 -2.20
C ILE A 306 8.60 34.79 -2.62
N PHE A 307 7.53 35.31 -3.22
CA PHE A 307 7.49 36.70 -3.68
C PHE A 307 7.50 37.75 -2.56
N ASN A 308 7.07 37.38 -1.35
CA ASN A 308 7.15 38.22 -0.16
C ASN A 308 8.57 38.35 0.40
N LYS A 309 9.54 37.56 -0.07
CA LYS A 309 10.93 37.58 0.40
C LYS A 309 11.85 37.96 -0.77
N ASP A 310 12.47 39.14 -0.69
CA ASP A 310 13.24 39.68 -1.81
C ASP A 310 14.39 38.78 -2.29
N GLU A 311 15.11 38.11 -1.38
CA GLU A 311 16.20 37.21 -1.76
C GLU A 311 15.69 35.95 -2.46
N GLU A 312 14.63 35.31 -1.94
CA GLU A 312 14.04 34.12 -2.58
C GLU A 312 13.37 34.46 -3.93
N ALA A 313 12.76 35.64 -4.04
CA ALA A 313 12.18 36.12 -5.29
C ALA A 313 13.24 36.43 -6.38
N LYS A 314 14.44 36.85 -5.98
CA LYS A 314 15.58 37.03 -6.91
C LYS A 314 16.14 35.69 -7.39
N GLU A 315 16.05 34.62 -6.58
CA GLU A 315 16.45 33.28 -7.02
C GLU A 315 15.58 32.76 -8.17
N LEU A 316 14.31 33.19 -8.24
CA LEU A 316 13.44 32.96 -9.39
C LEU A 316 13.84 33.88 -10.54
N ASP A 317 14.92 33.54 -11.24
CA ASP A 317 15.31 34.19 -12.49
C ASP A 317 14.24 34.00 -13.60
N TRP A 318 14.44 34.69 -14.72
CA TRP A 318 13.45 34.65 -15.81
C TRP A 318 13.18 33.23 -16.36
N PRO A 319 14.19 32.37 -16.62
CA PRO A 319 13.95 30.99 -17.01
C PRO A 319 13.08 30.20 -16.01
N LYS A 320 13.33 30.33 -14.71
CA LYS A 320 12.52 29.66 -13.68
C LYS A 320 11.08 30.18 -13.67
N ARG A 321 10.88 31.49 -13.76
CA ARG A 321 9.53 32.10 -13.85
C ARG A 321 8.74 31.61 -15.06
N VAL A 322 9.38 31.51 -16.22
CA VAL A 322 8.77 30.95 -17.43
C VAL A 322 8.41 29.47 -17.23
N ASN A 323 9.29 28.68 -16.61
CA ASN A 323 9.02 27.27 -16.32
C ASN A 323 7.84 27.09 -15.36
N ILE A 324 7.72 27.95 -14.34
CA ILE A 324 6.59 27.96 -13.41
C ILE A 324 5.28 28.19 -14.17
N ILE A 325 5.21 29.21 -15.03
CA ILE A 325 4.03 29.51 -15.86
C ILE A 325 3.66 28.31 -16.73
N LYS A 326 4.65 27.69 -17.38
CA LYS A 326 4.46 26.48 -18.20
C LYS A 326 4.00 25.27 -17.38
N GLY A 327 4.50 25.11 -16.16
CA GLY A 327 4.09 24.04 -15.25
C GLY A 327 2.62 24.15 -14.87
N VAL A 328 2.17 25.35 -14.48
CA VAL A 328 0.77 25.61 -14.14
C VAL A 328 -0.14 25.44 -15.36
N ALA A 329 0.27 25.94 -16.54
CA ALA A 329 -0.48 25.73 -17.78
C ALA A 329 -0.64 24.23 -18.12
N SER A 330 0.42 23.45 -17.93
CA SER A 330 0.41 22.00 -18.16
C SER A 330 -0.55 21.29 -17.18
N ALA A 331 -0.55 21.70 -15.91
CA ALA A 331 -1.48 21.17 -14.91
C ALA A 331 -2.94 21.48 -15.26
N LEU A 332 -3.23 22.71 -15.70
CA LEU A 332 -4.56 23.12 -16.14
C LEU A 332 -5.02 22.35 -17.38
N SER A 333 -4.15 22.18 -18.37
CA SER A 333 -4.44 21.37 -19.56
C SER A 333 -4.84 19.95 -19.17
N TYR A 334 -4.07 19.31 -18.29
CA TYR A 334 -4.38 17.97 -17.79
C TYR A 334 -5.74 17.92 -17.08
N MET A 335 -6.00 18.87 -16.18
CA MET A 335 -7.24 18.92 -15.40
C MET A 335 -8.47 19.14 -16.28
N HIS A 336 -8.39 19.99 -17.30
CA HIS A 336 -9.52 20.35 -18.15
C HIS A 336 -9.76 19.34 -19.28
N GLN A 337 -8.71 18.75 -19.84
CA GLN A 337 -8.79 17.98 -21.10
C GLN A 337 -8.46 16.49 -20.95
N ASP A 338 -7.53 16.11 -20.07
CA ASP A 338 -7.02 14.74 -19.98
C ASP A 338 -7.73 13.89 -18.92
N CYS A 339 -8.43 14.53 -17.98
CA CYS A 339 -9.25 13.86 -16.98
C CYS A 339 -10.56 13.34 -17.58
N THR A 340 -11.05 12.19 -17.10
CA THR A 340 -12.33 11.58 -17.55
C THR A 340 -13.54 12.50 -17.37
N LEU A 341 -13.49 13.36 -16.35
CA LEU A 341 -14.36 14.52 -16.18
C LEU A 341 -13.46 15.74 -16.00
N ALA A 342 -13.75 16.84 -16.70
CA ALA A 342 -13.01 18.08 -16.55
C ALA A 342 -13.07 18.58 -15.09
N ILE A 343 -11.90 18.82 -14.50
CA ILE A 343 -11.72 19.33 -13.13
C ILE A 343 -11.48 20.82 -13.23
N VAL A 344 -12.40 21.65 -12.75
CA VAL A 344 -12.18 23.10 -12.60
C VAL A 344 -11.69 23.37 -11.18
N HIS A 345 -10.48 23.88 -11.05
CA HIS A 345 -9.82 24.13 -9.76
C HIS A 345 -10.53 25.21 -8.94
N ARG A 346 -10.97 26.29 -9.61
CA ARG A 346 -11.68 27.46 -9.07
C ARG A 346 -10.90 28.37 -8.13
N ASP A 347 -9.68 27.99 -7.77
CA ASP A 347 -8.81 28.80 -6.90
C ASP A 347 -7.34 28.84 -7.35
N ILE A 348 -7.09 29.13 -8.62
CA ILE A 348 -5.72 29.32 -9.11
C ILE A 348 -5.19 30.67 -8.61
N SER A 349 -4.22 30.64 -7.70
CA SER A 349 -3.55 31.82 -7.14
C SER A 349 -2.12 31.50 -6.71
N SER A 350 -1.30 32.50 -6.42
CA SER A 350 0.08 32.28 -5.95
C SER A 350 0.15 31.60 -4.58
N ASN A 351 -0.93 31.61 -3.79
CA ASN A 351 -1.02 30.83 -2.55
C ASN A 351 -1.15 29.34 -2.82
N ASN A 352 -1.77 28.97 -3.94
CA ASN A 352 -2.12 27.60 -4.28
C ASN A 352 -1.18 27.00 -5.33
N VAL A 353 -0.16 27.74 -5.77
CA VAL A 353 0.94 27.20 -6.57
C VAL A 353 2.18 27.07 -5.71
N VAL A 354 2.63 25.84 -5.55
CA VAL A 354 3.71 25.46 -4.63
C VAL A 354 4.91 24.95 -5.41
N ILE A 355 6.10 25.23 -4.92
CA ILE A 355 7.35 25.00 -5.65
C ILE A 355 8.18 23.90 -4.96
N ASP A 356 8.67 22.95 -5.75
CA ASP A 356 9.55 21.87 -5.28
C ASP A 356 11.04 22.29 -5.20
N GLU A 357 11.93 21.36 -4.86
CA GLU A 357 13.37 21.66 -4.76
C GLU A 357 14.01 22.04 -6.10
N GLU A 358 13.44 21.55 -7.20
CA GLU A 358 13.88 21.78 -8.57
C GLU A 358 13.24 23.00 -9.25
N TYR A 359 12.45 23.79 -8.52
CA TYR A 359 11.70 24.95 -9.02
C TYR A 359 10.60 24.60 -10.03
N GLU A 360 10.07 23.37 -9.98
CA GLU A 360 8.88 23.00 -10.74
C GLU A 360 7.61 23.42 -9.96
N ALA A 361 6.61 23.88 -10.71
CA ALA A 361 5.35 24.35 -10.13
C ALA A 361 4.34 23.21 -10.01
N CYS A 362 3.71 23.11 -8.84
CA CYS A 362 2.61 22.20 -8.56
C CYS A 362 1.37 23.01 -8.15
N VAL A 363 0.25 22.75 -8.82
CA VAL A 363 -1.06 23.29 -8.43
C VAL A 363 -1.58 22.49 -7.25
N SER A 364 -2.05 23.17 -6.20
CA SER A 364 -2.49 22.61 -4.93
C SER A 364 -3.79 23.25 -4.45
N ASP A 365 -4.35 22.72 -3.36
CA ASP A 365 -5.63 23.13 -2.76
C ASP A 365 -6.85 23.00 -3.66
N PHE A 366 -7.24 21.75 -3.88
CA PHE A 366 -8.45 21.38 -4.62
C PHE A 366 -9.73 21.48 -3.77
N GLY A 367 -9.69 22.12 -2.60
CA GLY A 367 -10.79 22.11 -1.62
C GLY A 367 -12.11 22.66 -2.16
N ILE A 368 -12.06 23.54 -3.16
CA ILE A 368 -13.25 24.08 -3.84
C ILE A 368 -13.38 23.63 -5.30
N ALA A 369 -12.53 22.72 -5.76
CA ALA A 369 -12.53 22.24 -7.13
C ALA A 369 -13.84 21.52 -7.47
N LYS A 370 -14.25 21.59 -8.73
CA LYS A 370 -15.52 21.04 -9.20
C LYS A 370 -15.32 20.19 -10.44
N LEU A 371 -15.88 18.98 -10.42
CA LEU A 371 -16.01 18.12 -11.60
C LEU A 371 -17.17 18.63 -12.47
N LEU A 372 -16.90 18.98 -13.72
CA LEU A 372 -17.94 19.33 -14.68
C LEU A 372 -18.65 18.06 -15.15
N LYS A 373 -19.94 17.95 -14.85
CA LYS A 373 -20.81 16.88 -15.35
C LYS A 373 -21.64 17.44 -16.51
N LEU A 374 -21.76 16.66 -17.58
CA LEU A 374 -22.53 17.03 -18.78
C LEU A 374 -24.04 17.23 -18.46
N ASP A 375 -24.57 16.45 -17.51
CA ASP A 375 -26.01 16.40 -17.22
C ASP A 375 -26.42 17.11 -15.90
N SER A 376 -25.56 17.96 -15.33
CA SER A 376 -25.80 18.60 -14.02
C SER A 376 -25.77 20.12 -14.08
N SER A 377 -26.39 20.77 -13.09
CA SER A 377 -26.25 22.20 -12.88
C SER A 377 -24.81 22.52 -12.45
N ASN A 378 -23.99 23.03 -13.38
CA ASN A 378 -22.63 23.51 -13.09
C ASN A 378 -22.61 24.82 -12.28
N TRP A 379 -23.71 25.16 -11.60
CA TRP A 379 -23.87 26.32 -10.72
C TRP A 379 -23.26 26.05 -9.35
N SER A 380 -22.61 27.04 -8.76
CA SER A 380 -22.10 26.95 -7.38
C SER A 380 -22.15 28.31 -6.70
N ALA A 381 -22.17 28.30 -5.37
CA ALA A 381 -21.88 29.51 -4.60
C ALA A 381 -20.53 30.11 -5.02
N PHE A 382 -20.43 31.43 -4.91
CA PHE A 382 -19.19 32.16 -5.15
C PHE A 382 -18.07 31.61 -4.25
N ALA A 383 -16.95 31.25 -4.84
CA ALA A 383 -15.75 30.81 -4.13
C ALA A 383 -14.52 31.06 -5.03
N GLY A 384 -13.36 31.29 -4.40
CA GLY A 384 -12.09 31.60 -5.04
C GLY A 384 -11.43 32.85 -4.44
N THR A 385 -10.12 33.01 -4.67
CA THR A 385 -9.31 34.09 -4.09
C THR A 385 -9.60 35.44 -4.76
N TYR A 386 -9.98 36.44 -3.94
CA TYR A 386 -10.25 37.81 -4.41
C TYR A 386 -9.04 38.39 -5.16
N GLY A 387 -9.28 39.01 -6.31
CA GLY A 387 -8.22 39.51 -7.22
C GLY A 387 -7.85 38.54 -8.34
N TYR A 388 -8.13 37.25 -8.20
CA TYR A 388 -7.88 36.23 -9.23
C TYR A 388 -9.18 35.74 -9.90
N VAL A 389 -10.32 35.83 -9.22
CA VAL A 389 -11.60 35.31 -9.72
C VAL A 389 -12.07 36.06 -10.98
N ALA A 390 -12.44 35.27 -12.00
CA ALA A 390 -13.11 35.74 -13.21
C ALA A 390 -14.38 36.58 -12.92
N PRO A 391 -14.52 37.80 -13.47
CA PRO A 391 -15.72 38.62 -13.30
C PRO A 391 -17.01 37.89 -13.73
N GLU A 392 -16.96 37.13 -14.82
CA GLU A 392 -18.11 36.36 -15.32
C GLU A 392 -18.56 35.26 -14.35
N LEU A 393 -17.65 34.68 -13.54
CA LEU A 393 -18.03 33.74 -12.48
C LEU A 393 -18.77 34.45 -11.36
N ALA A 394 -18.35 35.68 -11.03
CA ALA A 394 -18.99 36.50 -10.00
C ALA A 394 -20.42 36.91 -10.39
N TYR A 395 -20.67 37.20 -11.67
CA TYR A 395 -22.00 37.59 -12.15
C TYR A 395 -22.91 36.39 -12.44
N THR A 396 -22.36 35.31 -13.00
CA THR A 396 -23.18 34.20 -13.52
C THR A 396 -23.26 33.01 -12.57
N MET A 397 -22.40 32.88 -11.56
CA MET A 397 -22.32 31.69 -10.69
C MET A 397 -22.17 30.34 -11.41
N LYS A 398 -21.94 30.35 -12.73
CA LYS A 398 -21.79 29.16 -13.58
C LYS A 398 -20.31 28.84 -13.71
N VAL A 399 -19.91 27.69 -13.19
CA VAL A 399 -18.53 27.22 -13.26
C VAL A 399 -18.23 26.68 -14.65
N THR A 400 -17.14 27.16 -15.24
CA THR A 400 -16.57 26.66 -16.50
C THR A 400 -15.04 26.67 -16.40
N GLU A 401 -14.36 25.96 -17.29
CA GLU A 401 -12.89 25.97 -17.40
C GLU A 401 -12.32 27.40 -17.57
N LYS A 402 -13.11 28.33 -18.13
CA LYS A 402 -12.75 29.75 -18.31
C LYS A 402 -12.44 30.47 -17.00
N CYS A 403 -13.00 30.00 -15.89
CA CYS A 403 -12.72 30.55 -14.56
C CYS A 403 -11.24 30.37 -14.17
N ASP A 404 -10.69 29.17 -14.40
CA ASP A 404 -9.29 28.89 -14.10
C ASP A 404 -8.36 29.58 -15.10
N ILE A 405 -8.77 29.70 -16.37
CA ILE A 405 -7.98 30.35 -17.41
C ILE A 405 -7.77 31.83 -17.10
N TYR A 406 -8.82 32.53 -16.66
CA TYR A 406 -8.69 33.92 -16.20
C TYR A 406 -7.75 34.04 -14.99
N SER A 407 -7.96 33.16 -13.99
CA SER A 407 -7.16 33.13 -12.76
C SER A 407 -5.67 32.86 -13.06
N PHE A 408 -5.39 31.99 -14.03
CA PHE A 408 -4.05 31.72 -14.55
C PHE A 408 -3.42 32.94 -15.23
N GLY A 409 -4.20 33.75 -15.97
CA GLY A 409 -3.72 35.02 -16.54
C GLY A 409 -3.25 36.02 -15.48
N VAL A 410 -4.01 36.17 -14.40
CA VAL A 410 -3.62 37.01 -13.24
C VAL A 410 -2.35 36.49 -12.59
N LEU A 411 -2.27 35.18 -12.35
CA LEU A 411 -1.10 34.52 -11.78
C LEU A 411 0.15 34.69 -12.67
N ALA A 412 0.02 34.55 -13.99
CA ALA A 412 1.15 34.71 -14.91
C ALA A 412 1.73 36.13 -14.84
N LEU A 413 0.86 37.15 -14.79
CA LEU A 413 1.27 38.54 -14.59
C LEU A 413 1.95 38.76 -13.23
N GLU A 414 1.40 38.17 -12.17
CA GLU A 414 2.01 38.20 -10.85
C GLU A 414 3.41 37.57 -10.85
N VAL A 415 3.59 36.43 -11.51
CA VAL A 415 4.89 35.75 -11.63
C VAL A 415 5.91 36.62 -12.38
N ILE A 416 5.49 37.32 -13.44
CA ILE A 416 6.39 38.20 -14.23
C ILE A 416 6.75 39.48 -13.46
N LYS A 417 5.78 40.03 -12.72
CA LYS A 417 5.93 41.26 -11.93
C LYS A 417 6.59 41.02 -10.57
N GLY A 418 6.55 39.77 -10.09
CA GLY A 418 6.96 39.36 -8.75
C GLY A 418 6.09 39.92 -7.62
N LYS A 419 4.90 40.45 -7.93
CA LYS A 419 3.90 40.93 -6.97
C LYS A 419 2.54 40.98 -7.64
N HIS A 420 1.47 40.89 -6.84
CA HIS A 420 0.10 40.87 -7.35
C HIS A 420 -0.20 42.09 -8.25
N PRO A 421 -0.84 41.91 -9.42
CA PRO A 421 -1.03 42.99 -10.40
C PRO A 421 -2.23 43.91 -10.12
N GLY A 422 -2.90 43.83 -8.96
CA GLY A 422 -4.15 44.56 -8.68
C GLY A 422 -4.16 46.06 -9.03
N ASP A 423 -3.17 46.82 -8.56
CA ASP A 423 -3.05 48.27 -8.88
C ASP A 423 -2.79 48.52 -10.38
N PHE A 424 -2.10 47.58 -11.01
CA PHE A 424 -1.75 47.61 -12.43
C PHE A 424 -2.95 47.29 -13.31
N ILE A 425 -3.78 46.30 -12.95
CA ILE A 425 -5.03 45.96 -13.65
C ILE A 425 -6.02 47.13 -13.57
N THR A 426 -6.13 47.77 -12.41
CA THR A 426 -6.98 48.96 -12.22
C THR A 426 -6.52 50.14 -13.09
N SER A 427 -5.21 50.30 -13.24
CA SER A 427 -4.60 51.31 -14.12
C SER A 427 -4.76 50.97 -15.61
N LEU A 428 -4.75 49.67 -15.97
CA LEU A 428 -4.97 49.18 -17.34
C LEU A 428 -6.39 49.48 -17.84
N LEU A 429 -7.38 49.34 -16.95
CA LEU A 429 -8.79 49.57 -17.25
C LEU A 429 -9.14 51.07 -17.39
N THR A 430 -8.27 51.97 -16.91
CA THR A 430 -8.49 53.42 -16.90
C THR A 430 -7.66 54.19 -17.94
N ALA A 431 -6.57 53.62 -18.46
CA ALA A 431 -5.74 54.24 -19.49
C ALA A 431 -6.17 53.82 -20.91
N ALA A 432 -6.22 54.77 -21.85
CA ALA A 432 -6.28 54.46 -23.28
C ALA A 432 -5.05 53.60 -23.64
N VAL A 433 -5.30 52.39 -24.15
CA VAL A 433 -4.31 51.35 -24.40
C VAL A 433 -3.39 51.77 -25.56
N GLU A 434 -2.43 52.65 -25.29
CA GLU A 434 -1.31 52.94 -26.19
C GLU A 434 0.00 52.83 -25.41
N ASN A 435 0.74 51.74 -25.70
CA ASN A 435 2.13 51.48 -25.33
C ASN A 435 2.48 51.45 -23.84
N ILE A 436 2.02 50.39 -23.16
CA ILE A 436 2.61 49.99 -21.88
C ILE A 436 4.02 49.49 -22.15
N LYS A 437 5.04 50.23 -21.71
CA LYS A 437 6.43 49.80 -21.80
C LYS A 437 6.63 48.57 -20.92
N LEU A 438 7.13 47.46 -21.49
CA LEU A 438 7.41 46.18 -20.81
C LEU A 438 8.13 46.35 -19.46
N LYS A 439 9.03 47.34 -19.40
CA LYS A 439 9.80 47.72 -18.22
C LYS A 439 8.95 48.03 -16.96
N VAL A 440 7.67 48.37 -17.11
CA VAL A 440 6.73 48.66 -16.00
C VAL A 440 6.07 47.38 -15.46
N VAL A 441 6.05 46.32 -16.26
CA VAL A 441 5.43 45.03 -15.93
C VAL A 441 6.44 44.06 -15.31
N LEU A 442 7.71 44.14 -15.70
CA LEU A 442 8.78 43.28 -15.20
C LEU A 442 9.10 43.55 -13.71
N ASP A 443 9.42 42.48 -12.99
CA ASP A 443 9.97 42.53 -11.63
C ASP A 443 11.26 43.36 -11.59
N GLN A 444 11.23 44.47 -10.85
CA GLN A 444 12.36 45.39 -10.74
C GLN A 444 13.55 44.82 -9.95
N ARG A 445 13.35 43.69 -9.25
CA ARG A 445 14.42 43.01 -8.52
C ARG A 445 15.39 42.26 -9.45
N LEU A 446 14.97 41.98 -10.68
CA LEU A 446 15.75 41.26 -11.69
C LEU A 446 16.35 42.21 -12.72
N SER A 447 17.50 41.84 -13.28
CA SER A 447 18.01 42.48 -14.49
C SER A 447 17.04 42.21 -15.66
N PRO A 448 17.00 43.08 -16.69
CA PRO A 448 16.18 42.83 -17.87
C PRO A 448 16.44 41.44 -18.47
N PRO A 449 15.40 40.74 -18.97
CA PRO A 449 15.55 39.43 -19.59
C PRO A 449 16.44 39.52 -20.83
N SER A 450 17.09 38.40 -21.19
CA SER A 450 17.75 38.30 -22.50
C SER A 450 16.70 38.38 -23.62
N PRO A 451 17.06 38.78 -24.85
CA PRO A 451 16.11 38.90 -25.95
C PRO A 451 15.29 37.63 -26.22
N GLU A 452 15.90 36.45 -26.05
CA GLU A 452 15.23 35.14 -26.17
C GLU A 452 14.14 34.95 -25.11
N VAL A 453 14.41 35.34 -23.87
CA VAL A 453 13.44 35.23 -22.77
C VAL A 453 12.43 36.36 -22.83
N GLU A 454 12.82 37.53 -23.31
CA GLU A 454 11.94 38.66 -23.57
C GLU A 454 10.93 38.32 -24.67
N GLU A 455 11.34 37.66 -25.75
CA GLU A 455 10.42 37.16 -26.79
C GLU A 455 9.45 36.11 -26.22
N VAL A 456 9.90 35.21 -25.35
CA VAL A 456 9.00 34.26 -24.68
C VAL A 456 8.03 35.00 -23.77
N VAL A 457 8.51 35.88 -22.90
CA VAL A 457 7.67 36.69 -22.00
C VAL A 457 6.69 37.56 -22.79
N ILE A 458 7.11 38.14 -23.93
CA ILE A 458 6.25 38.90 -24.84
C ILE A 458 5.30 38.00 -25.61
N SER A 459 5.67 36.79 -26.01
CA SER A 459 4.73 35.87 -26.66
C SER A 459 3.66 35.37 -25.67
N GLU A 460 4.04 35.21 -24.40
CA GLU A 460 3.16 34.76 -23.32
C GLU A 460 2.27 35.91 -22.80
N ILE A 461 2.71 37.19 -22.92
CA ILE A 461 1.94 38.41 -22.56
C ILE A 461 1.18 39.02 -23.77
N GLY A 462 1.78 39.04 -24.95
CA GLY A 462 1.51 39.92 -26.09
C GLY A 462 0.45 39.44 -27.07
N ASP A 463 0.00 38.19 -26.98
CA ASP A 463 -1.23 37.76 -27.65
C ASP A 463 -2.51 38.35 -26.99
N ALA A 464 -2.36 39.18 -25.95
CA ALA A 464 -3.41 40.05 -25.45
C ALA A 464 -3.68 41.27 -26.36
N ASP A 465 -2.78 41.59 -27.30
CA ASP A 465 -2.77 42.84 -28.08
C ASP A 465 -3.41 42.71 -29.48
N SER A 466 -3.77 41.51 -29.96
CA SER A 466 -4.52 41.37 -31.23
C SER A 466 -6.01 41.64 -31.00
N GLY A 467 -6.36 42.93 -30.95
CA GLY A 467 -7.72 43.42 -30.85
C GLY A 467 -8.70 42.72 -31.80
N ARG A 468 -9.84 42.27 -31.24
CA ARG A 468 -10.92 41.44 -31.81
C ARG A 468 -10.74 39.91 -31.69
N ARG A 469 -10.61 39.43 -30.47
CA ARG A 469 -11.41 38.30 -29.96
C ARG A 469 -11.32 38.27 -28.44
N ARG A 470 -12.41 37.85 -27.78
CA ARG A 470 -12.56 37.82 -26.32
C ARG A 470 -11.34 37.13 -25.69
N ILE A 471 -10.81 37.71 -24.61
CA ILE A 471 -9.89 37.02 -23.70
C ILE A 471 -10.53 35.65 -23.41
N GLY A 472 -9.90 34.57 -23.87
CA GLY A 472 -10.38 33.22 -23.58
C GLY A 472 -10.24 32.16 -24.66
N ASP A 473 -10.28 32.48 -25.96
CA ASP A 473 -10.39 31.41 -26.99
C ASP A 473 -9.11 31.09 -27.78
N GLY A 474 -8.15 32.03 -27.87
CA GLY A 474 -6.84 31.79 -28.52
C GLY A 474 -5.69 31.46 -27.57
N TRP A 475 -5.82 31.87 -26.31
CA TRP A 475 -4.75 31.78 -25.31
C TRP A 475 -4.42 30.33 -24.93
N LEU A 476 -5.45 29.48 -24.83
CA LEU A 476 -5.27 28.04 -24.57
C LEU A 476 -4.85 27.25 -25.80
N SER A 477 -5.30 27.60 -27.01
CA SER A 477 -4.94 26.83 -28.20
C SER A 477 -3.47 27.03 -28.55
N THR A 478 -2.91 28.24 -28.43
CA THR A 478 -1.49 28.49 -28.71
C THR A 478 -0.57 27.91 -27.63
N VAL A 479 -0.93 28.03 -26.35
CA VAL A 479 -0.14 27.46 -25.23
C VAL A 479 -0.29 25.93 -25.15
N ALA A 480 -1.47 25.36 -25.41
CA ALA A 480 -1.67 23.90 -25.45
C ALA A 480 -1.08 23.24 -26.72
N VAL A 481 -1.11 23.91 -27.88
CA VAL A 481 -0.46 23.39 -29.12
C VAL A 481 1.06 23.40 -28.99
N ASN A 482 1.65 24.37 -28.27
CA ASN A 482 3.09 24.36 -27.97
C ASN A 482 3.47 23.44 -26.80
N ALA A 483 2.56 23.13 -25.87
CA ALA A 483 2.78 22.15 -24.79
C ALA A 483 2.66 20.69 -25.27
N THR A 484 1.78 20.41 -26.24
CA THR A 484 1.55 19.07 -26.81
C THR A 484 2.73 18.54 -27.64
N THR A 485 3.57 19.41 -28.21
CA THR A 485 4.83 18.98 -28.85
C THR A 485 5.89 18.46 -27.86
N LYS A 486 5.68 18.65 -26.54
CA LYS A 486 6.53 18.12 -25.46
C LYS A 486 5.89 16.98 -24.66
N GLU A 487 4.75 16.44 -25.09
CA GLU A 487 4.12 15.28 -24.45
C GLU A 487 5.06 14.06 -24.43
N ASP A 488 5.88 13.93 -25.48
CA ASP A 488 6.93 12.93 -25.58
C ASP A 488 8.09 13.20 -24.62
N ASP A 489 8.42 14.47 -24.38
CA ASP A 489 9.56 14.86 -23.53
C ASP A 489 9.19 14.79 -22.04
N TRP A 490 7.96 15.11 -21.65
CA TRP A 490 7.45 14.90 -20.29
C TRP A 490 7.28 13.42 -19.96
N LYS A 491 6.69 12.61 -20.85
CA LYS A 491 6.62 11.14 -20.69
C LYS A 491 8.02 10.51 -20.65
N ARG A 492 8.98 10.98 -21.47
CA ARG A 492 10.39 10.55 -21.43
C ARG A 492 11.11 11.02 -20.16
N ARG A 493 10.90 12.25 -19.69
CA ARG A 493 11.50 12.79 -18.45
C ARG A 493 10.94 12.09 -17.22
N ARG A 494 9.64 11.81 -17.13
CA ARG A 494 9.02 11.02 -16.05
C ARG A 494 9.51 9.57 -16.04
N ARG A 495 9.64 8.93 -17.21
CA ARG A 495 10.27 7.60 -17.35
C ARG A 495 11.76 7.62 -16.96
N ARG A 496 12.51 8.66 -17.31
CA ARG A 496 13.91 8.85 -16.91
C ARG A 496 14.06 9.15 -15.41
N ARG A 497 13.16 9.92 -14.79
CA ARG A 497 13.12 10.17 -13.34
C ARG A 497 12.86 8.86 -12.59
N ARG A 498 11.84 8.08 -12.97
CA ARG A 498 11.59 6.75 -12.40
C ARG A 498 12.79 5.81 -12.55
N ARG A 499 13.44 5.77 -13.73
CA ARG A 499 14.64 4.95 -13.95
C ARG A 499 15.87 5.40 -13.16
N ARG A 500 16.10 6.71 -13.02
CA ARG A 500 17.21 7.27 -12.23
C ARG A 500 17.01 7.05 -10.73
N GLN A 501 15.77 7.15 -10.24
CA GLN A 501 15.41 6.89 -8.86
C GLN A 501 15.56 5.39 -8.52
N TRP A 502 15.06 4.51 -9.40
CA TRP A 502 15.29 3.05 -9.31
C TRP A 502 16.77 2.64 -9.42
N SER A 503 17.57 3.34 -10.23
CA SER A 503 19.01 3.07 -10.36
C SER A 503 19.79 3.51 -9.12
N ARG A 504 19.43 4.66 -8.53
CA ARG A 504 20.05 5.16 -7.30
C ARG A 504 19.68 4.35 -6.06
N GLN A 505 18.47 3.78 -6.01
CA GLN A 505 18.09 2.83 -4.95
C GLN A 505 18.84 1.51 -5.05
N ARG A 506 19.03 0.96 -6.27
CA ARG A 506 19.81 -0.28 -6.47
C ARG A 506 21.33 -0.13 -6.35
N GLU A 507 21.86 1.09 -6.42
CA GLU A 507 23.29 1.37 -6.16
C GLU A 507 23.56 1.68 -4.68
N ALA A 508 22.51 1.80 -3.86
CA ALA A 508 22.58 2.06 -2.42
C ALA A 508 22.16 0.83 -1.56
N GLU A 509 21.76 -0.26 -2.20
CA GLU A 509 21.60 -1.63 -1.65
C GLU A 509 22.77 -2.49 -2.12
#